data_AF-A0A7C1BTL5-F1
#
_entry.id   AF-A0A7C1BTL5-F1
#
_cell.length_a   1.000
_cell.length_b   1.000
_cell.length_c   1.000
_cell.angle_alpha   90.00
_cell.angle_beta   90.00
_cell.angle_gamma   90.00
#
_symmetry.space_group_name_H-M   'P 1'
#
loop_
_entity.id
_entity.type
_entity.pdbx_description
1 polymer ?
#
loop_
_entity_poly.entity_id
_entity_poly.type
_entity_poly.pdbx_seq_one_letter_code
_entity_poly.pdbx_strand_id
1 'polypeptide(L)'
;MGIALSPSEIYRVLVKARFFRNTARRDFIDEVIRFSERVIAEGKGLIVDAPPGIGKTAIPVTYAVAKAMGYTEILGVNHVLPLRTLVYDTKKRFREGMEAIGLKHTEPMAAIQYGLYHESPYFSACYVISTVDTFMLNLLKVPTAAYGKIVFTEFYGHYEIPRASILTSLNVFDEFHLMLESERGMKTLITTLKCLSEVKTPF
;
A
#
# COMPACT_ATOMS: atom_id res chain seq x y z
N MET A 1 16.53 20.92 -11.44
CA MET A 1 15.48 19.88 -11.31
C MET A 1 16.17 18.54 -11.45
N GLY A 2 16.29 17.77 -10.35
CA GLY A 2 16.80 16.40 -10.46
C GLY A 2 15.82 15.55 -11.26
N ILE A 3 16.34 14.66 -12.11
CA ILE A 3 15.52 13.71 -12.86
C ILE A 3 14.85 12.80 -11.82
N ALA A 4 13.52 12.87 -11.69
CA ALA A 4 12.78 11.93 -10.86
C ALA A 4 12.96 10.53 -11.46
N LEU A 5 13.55 9.61 -10.69
CA LEU A 5 13.75 8.24 -11.13
C LEU A 5 12.40 7.55 -11.27
N SER A 6 12.22 6.79 -12.35
CA SER A 6 11.05 5.93 -12.53
C SER A 6 10.99 4.85 -11.43
N PRO A 7 9.80 4.36 -11.05
CA PRO A 7 9.66 3.22 -10.15
C PRO A 7 10.54 2.01 -10.53
N SER A 8 10.66 1.67 -11.82
CA SER A 8 11.56 0.58 -12.27
C SER A 8 13.04 0.89 -11.99
N GLU A 9 13.49 2.12 -12.19
CA GLU A 9 14.86 2.52 -11.83
C GLU A 9 15.09 2.46 -10.32
N ILE A 10 14.11 2.93 -9.52
CA ILE A 10 14.13 2.82 -8.06
C ILE A 10 14.24 1.37 -7.63
N TYR A 11 13.44 0.45 -8.20
CA TYR A 11 13.52 -0.98 -7.89
C TYR A 11 14.93 -1.53 -8.10
N ARG A 12 15.54 -1.20 -9.24
CA ARG A 12 16.91 -1.65 -9.57
C ARG A 12 17.95 -1.09 -8.60
N VAL A 13 17.80 0.17 -8.18
CA VAL A 13 18.65 0.78 -7.15
C VAL A 13 18.49 0.07 -5.81
N LEU A 14 17.24 -0.18 -5.38
CA LEU A 14 16.94 -0.88 -4.12
C LEU A 14 17.52 -2.30 -4.09
N VAL A 15 17.40 -3.05 -5.20
CA VAL A 15 18.00 -4.38 -5.33
C VAL A 15 19.53 -4.31 -5.20
N LYS A 16 20.19 -3.40 -5.93
CA LYS A 16 21.64 -3.22 -5.86
C LYS A 16 22.10 -2.83 -4.45
N ALA A 17 21.32 -2.00 -3.76
CA ALA A 17 21.58 -1.54 -2.41
C ALA A 17 21.20 -2.55 -1.32
N ARG A 18 20.86 -3.80 -1.69
CA ARG A 18 20.48 -4.89 -0.76
C ARG A 18 19.28 -4.59 0.12
N PHE A 19 18.39 -3.67 -0.29
CA PHE A 19 17.16 -3.34 0.44
C PHE A 19 16.32 -4.60 0.72
N PHE A 20 16.18 -5.48 -0.28
CA PHE A 20 15.39 -6.70 -0.19
C PHE A 20 16.19 -7.91 0.33
N ARG A 21 17.35 -7.70 0.99
CA ARG A 21 18.30 -8.72 1.48
C ARG A 21 18.94 -9.60 0.40
N ASN A 22 18.54 -9.45 -0.86
CA ASN A 22 19.09 -10.15 -2.01
C ASN A 22 19.42 -9.14 -3.12
N THR A 23 20.55 -9.34 -3.79
CA THR A 23 20.98 -8.55 -4.95
C THR A 23 20.51 -9.13 -6.28
N ALA A 24 19.98 -10.35 -6.28
CA ALA A 24 19.39 -10.96 -7.45
C ALA A 24 18.12 -10.20 -7.84
N ARG A 25 18.19 -9.55 -9.00
CA ARG A 25 17.03 -8.96 -9.66
C ARG A 25 16.02 -10.06 -9.98
N ARG A 26 14.75 -9.79 -9.72
CA ARG A 26 13.63 -10.67 -10.10
C ARG A 26 12.96 -10.06 -11.31
N ASP A 27 13.19 -10.64 -12.48
CA ASP A 27 12.73 -10.06 -13.76
C ASP A 27 11.22 -9.87 -13.82
N PHE A 28 10.47 -10.83 -13.28
CA PHE A 28 9.02 -10.72 -13.12
C PHE A 28 8.61 -9.45 -12.37
N ILE A 29 9.29 -9.11 -11.27
CA ILE A 29 8.95 -7.93 -10.47
C ILE A 29 9.30 -6.64 -11.22
N ASP A 30 10.44 -6.59 -11.91
CA ASP A 30 10.80 -5.41 -12.72
C ASP A 30 9.81 -5.21 -13.88
N GLU A 31 9.36 -6.29 -14.51
CA GLU A 31 8.36 -6.25 -15.58
C GLU A 31 7.00 -5.75 -15.07
N VAL A 32 6.54 -6.26 -13.93
CA VAL A 32 5.30 -5.80 -13.30
C VAL A 32 5.38 -4.31 -12.97
N ILE A 33 6.49 -3.84 -12.39
CA ILE A 33 6.66 -2.41 -12.05
C ILE A 33 6.65 -1.54 -13.31
N ARG A 34 7.37 -1.95 -14.36
CA ARG A 34 7.35 -1.23 -15.65
C ARG A 34 5.97 -1.18 -16.27
N PHE A 35 5.21 -2.27 -16.20
CA PHE A 35 3.85 -2.32 -16.72
C PHE A 35 2.90 -1.45 -15.88
N SER A 36 3.05 -1.48 -14.55
CA SER A 36 2.20 -0.72 -13.63
C SER A 36 2.39 0.79 -13.76
N GLU A 37 3.56 1.28 -14.15
CA GLU A 37 3.76 2.73 -14.43
C GLU A 37 2.71 3.28 -15.41
N ARG A 38 2.49 2.59 -16.53
CA ARG A 38 1.46 2.98 -17.52
C ARG A 38 0.05 2.83 -16.96
N VAL A 39 -0.23 1.73 -16.25
CA VAL A 39 -1.56 1.45 -15.68
C VAL A 39 -1.94 2.53 -14.65
N ILE A 40 -0.99 2.94 -13.81
CA ILE A 40 -1.16 3.99 -12.80
C ILE A 40 -1.42 5.34 -13.47
N ALA A 41 -0.64 5.71 -14.49
CA ALA A 41 -0.83 6.97 -15.22
C ALA A 41 -2.21 7.04 -15.91
N GLU A 42 -2.78 5.91 -16.30
CA GLU A 42 -4.13 5.81 -16.86
C GLU A 42 -5.25 5.74 -15.78
N GLY A 43 -4.90 5.71 -14.49
CA GLY A 43 -5.84 5.58 -13.38
C GLY A 43 -6.56 4.22 -13.37
N LYS A 44 -5.89 3.16 -13.82
CA LYS A 44 -6.43 1.80 -13.93
C LYS A 44 -5.88 0.89 -12.83
N GLY A 45 -6.50 -0.28 -12.66
CA GLY A 45 -6.01 -1.35 -11.79
C GLY A 45 -5.21 -2.41 -12.54
N LEU A 46 -4.30 -3.09 -11.84
CA LEU A 46 -3.51 -4.21 -12.34
C LEU A 46 -3.72 -5.45 -11.46
N ILE A 47 -4.15 -6.56 -12.07
CA ILE A 47 -4.18 -7.87 -11.39
C ILE A 47 -2.91 -8.62 -11.73
N VAL A 48 -2.16 -8.99 -10.69
CA VAL A 48 -0.92 -9.76 -10.80
C VAL A 48 -1.15 -11.14 -10.20
N ASP A 49 -1.24 -12.16 -11.04
CA ASP A 49 -1.25 -13.55 -10.61
C ASP A 49 0.18 -14.12 -10.65
N ALA A 50 0.69 -14.52 -9.49
CA ALA A 50 2.01 -15.12 -9.37
C ALA A 50 2.11 -15.98 -8.10
N PRO A 51 2.95 -17.03 -8.12
CA PRO A 51 3.18 -17.87 -6.95
C PRO A 51 3.59 -17.10 -5.68
N PRO A 52 3.30 -17.63 -4.49
CA PRO A 52 3.84 -17.10 -3.25
C PRO A 52 5.38 -17.19 -3.26
N GLY A 53 6.04 -16.32 -2.50
CA GLY A 53 7.50 -16.35 -2.36
C GLY A 53 8.31 -15.67 -3.46
N ILE A 54 7.70 -15.26 -4.60
CA ILE A 54 8.39 -14.46 -5.63
C ILE A 54 8.71 -13.02 -5.16
N GLY A 55 8.13 -12.63 -4.01
CA GLY A 55 8.36 -11.37 -3.30
C GLY A 55 7.65 -10.17 -3.92
N LYS A 56 6.36 -10.35 -4.23
CA LYS A 56 5.42 -9.32 -4.69
C LYS A 56 5.41 -8.06 -3.81
N THR A 57 5.65 -8.21 -2.51
CA THR A 57 5.84 -7.11 -1.54
C THR A 57 6.89 -6.07 -1.96
N ALA A 58 7.82 -6.40 -2.86
CA ALA A 58 8.76 -5.42 -3.42
C ALA A 58 8.08 -4.33 -4.27
N ILE A 59 6.91 -4.60 -4.86
CA ILE A 59 6.14 -3.65 -5.67
C ILE A 59 5.69 -2.45 -4.82
N PRO A 60 4.86 -2.62 -3.77
CA PRO A 60 4.40 -1.49 -2.96
C PRO A 60 5.56 -0.74 -2.29
N VAL A 61 6.59 -1.46 -1.84
CA VAL A 61 7.80 -0.85 -1.26
C VAL A 61 8.54 0.03 -2.26
N THR A 62 8.68 -0.43 -3.51
CA THR A 62 9.33 0.36 -4.57
C THR A 62 8.56 1.65 -4.80
N TYR A 63 7.23 1.59 -4.92
CA TYR A 63 6.41 2.78 -5.10
C TYR A 63 6.45 3.73 -3.90
N ALA A 64 6.52 3.21 -2.67
CA ALA A 64 6.68 4.04 -1.47
C ALA A 64 8.01 4.81 -1.48
N VAL A 65 9.11 4.14 -1.85
CA VAL A 65 10.41 4.80 -1.98
C VAL A 65 10.41 5.77 -3.16
N ALA A 66 9.88 5.38 -4.31
CA ALA A 66 9.78 6.25 -5.48
C ALA A 66 8.97 7.52 -5.15
N LYS A 67 7.86 7.37 -4.42
CA LYS A 67 7.06 8.50 -3.95
C LYS A 67 7.88 9.43 -3.05
N ALA A 68 8.60 8.88 -2.07
CA ALA A 68 9.47 9.67 -1.21
C ALA A 68 10.61 10.36 -1.99
N MET A 69 11.03 9.81 -3.13
CA MET A 69 12.05 10.38 -4.02
C MET A 69 11.46 11.31 -5.11
N GLY A 70 10.17 11.65 -5.04
CA GLY A 70 9.56 12.67 -5.88
C GLY A 70 8.70 12.15 -7.03
N TYR A 71 8.35 10.87 -7.07
CA TYR A 71 7.34 10.36 -8.01
C TYR A 71 5.97 11.01 -7.76
N THR A 72 5.36 11.59 -8.79
CA THR A 72 4.19 12.49 -8.65
C THR A 72 2.85 11.87 -9.04
N GLU A 73 2.83 10.73 -9.74
CA GLU A 73 1.58 10.11 -10.23
C GLU A 73 0.66 9.60 -9.11
N ILE A 74 1.16 9.48 -7.88
CA ILE A 74 0.42 9.03 -6.70
C ILE A 74 0.74 9.93 -5.50
N LEU A 75 -0.17 10.03 -4.53
CA LEU A 75 0.08 10.79 -3.29
C LEU A 75 0.64 9.93 -2.14
N GLY A 76 0.42 8.63 -2.18
CA GLY A 76 0.92 7.67 -1.21
C GLY A 76 0.76 6.23 -1.71
N VAL A 77 1.11 5.27 -0.86
CA VAL A 77 0.94 3.84 -1.11
C VAL A 77 0.24 3.19 0.07
N ASN A 78 -0.90 2.57 -0.20
CA ASN A 78 -1.59 1.69 0.74
C ASN A 78 -1.28 0.24 0.38
N HIS A 79 -0.60 -0.47 1.26
CA HIS A 79 -0.33 -1.89 1.11
C HIS A 79 -1.21 -2.68 2.06
N VAL A 80 -2.20 -3.34 1.48
CA VAL A 80 -3.31 -3.97 2.17
C VAL A 80 -3.04 -5.47 2.26
N LEU A 81 -2.96 -5.99 3.48
CA LEU A 81 -2.61 -7.37 3.80
C LEU A 81 -3.74 -8.08 4.55
N PRO A 82 -3.88 -9.40 4.44
CA PRO A 82 -4.97 -10.13 5.09
C PRO A 82 -4.75 -10.34 6.59
N LEU A 83 -3.49 -10.38 7.05
CA LEU A 83 -3.14 -10.75 8.43
C LEU A 83 -2.32 -9.66 9.14
N ARG A 84 -2.62 -9.43 10.42
CA ARG A 84 -1.88 -8.48 11.29
C ARG A 84 -0.39 -8.83 11.39
N THR A 85 -0.06 -10.12 11.43
CA THR A 85 1.34 -10.59 11.47
C THR A 85 2.11 -10.16 10.22
N LEU A 86 1.49 -10.26 9.03
CA LEU A 86 2.09 -9.80 7.78
C LEU A 86 2.31 -8.29 7.77
N VAL A 87 1.39 -7.51 8.36
CA VAL A 87 1.53 -6.05 8.50
C VAL A 87 2.79 -5.70 9.29
N TYR A 88 2.98 -6.32 10.45
CA TYR A 88 4.17 -6.11 11.27
C TYR A 88 5.47 -6.56 10.60
N ASP A 89 5.47 -7.76 10.02
CA ASP A 89 6.64 -8.30 9.32
C ASP A 89 7.02 -7.43 8.12
N THR A 90 6.04 -6.89 7.40
CA THR A 90 6.27 -5.97 6.29
C THR A 90 6.88 -4.66 6.77
N LYS A 91 6.35 -4.07 7.86
CA LYS A 91 6.94 -2.85 8.44
C LYS A 91 8.38 -3.07 8.90
N LYS A 92 8.63 -4.21 9.55
CA LYS A 92 9.98 -4.61 10.00
C LYS A 92 10.95 -4.73 8.84
N ARG A 93 10.58 -5.46 7.78
CA ARG A 93 11.42 -5.63 6.57
C ARG A 93 11.66 -4.31 5.86
N PHE A 94 10.66 -3.44 5.80
CA PHE A 94 10.80 -2.10 5.24
C PHE A 94 11.84 -1.28 6.02
N ARG A 95 11.73 -1.25 7.36
CA ARG A 95 12.70 -0.55 8.22
C ARG A 95 14.12 -1.07 8.04
N GLU A 96 14.31 -2.40 8.06
CA GLU A 96 15.63 -3.02 7.85
C GLU A 96 16.20 -2.70 6.46
N GLY A 97 15.35 -2.67 5.43
CA GLY A 97 15.77 -2.28 4.08
C GLY A 97 16.21 -0.81 4.03
N MET A 98 15.50 0.09 4.70
CA MET A 98 15.89 1.50 4.81
C MET A 98 17.21 1.68 5.56
N GLU A 99 17.41 0.94 6.65
CA GLU A 99 18.67 0.92 7.39
C GLU A 99 19.84 0.42 6.51
N ALA A 100 19.61 -0.60 5.69
CA ALA A 100 20.61 -1.14 4.76
C ALA A 100 21.08 -0.12 3.71
N ILE A 101 20.24 0.86 3.36
CA ILE A 101 20.58 1.96 2.45
C ILE A 101 21.02 3.25 3.17
N GLY A 102 21.29 3.17 4.47
CA GLY A 102 21.83 4.27 5.28
C GLY A 102 20.79 5.26 5.81
N LEU A 103 19.49 4.97 5.67
CA LEU A 103 18.41 5.82 6.15
C LEU A 103 17.88 5.32 7.50
N LYS A 104 18.32 5.97 8.58
CA LYS A 104 17.85 5.73 9.95
C LYS A 104 16.70 6.68 10.28
N HIS A 105 15.77 6.27 11.16
CA HIS A 105 14.59 7.06 11.58
C HIS A 105 13.61 7.36 10.44
N THR A 106 13.09 6.31 9.83
CA THR A 106 12.11 6.42 8.74
C THR A 106 10.68 6.53 9.21
N GLU A 107 10.41 6.67 10.52
CA GLU A 107 9.11 7.14 10.98
C GLU A 107 8.94 8.64 10.61
N PRO A 108 7.83 9.07 9.99
CA PRO A 108 6.58 8.36 9.71
C PRO A 108 6.41 7.87 8.26
N MET A 109 7.50 7.68 7.49
CA MET A 109 7.42 7.21 6.09
C MET A 109 6.57 5.95 5.96
N ALA A 110 6.74 4.99 6.89
CA ALA A 110 5.91 3.80 6.98
C ALA A 110 5.08 3.78 8.27
N ALA A 111 3.76 3.63 8.14
CA ALA A 111 2.83 3.52 9.24
C ALA A 111 2.00 2.24 9.13
N ILE A 112 1.70 1.59 10.25
CA ILE A 112 0.79 0.43 10.29
C ILE A 112 -0.59 0.78 10.84
N GLN A 113 -1.61 0.12 10.28
CA GLN A 113 -3.03 0.33 10.62
C GLN A 113 -3.75 -1.03 10.69
N TYR A 114 -4.22 -1.46 11.85
CA TYR A 114 -5.07 -2.65 11.94
C TYR A 114 -5.94 -2.64 13.20
N GLY A 115 -7.19 -3.08 13.10
CA GLY A 115 -8.13 -3.06 14.21
C GLY A 115 -8.26 -1.65 14.82
N LEU A 116 -7.85 -1.51 16.09
CA LEU A 116 -7.82 -0.23 16.83
C LEU A 116 -6.40 0.35 16.99
N TYR A 117 -5.38 -0.27 16.37
CA TYR A 117 -4.01 0.21 16.39
C TYR A 117 -3.76 1.11 15.18
N HIS A 118 -3.41 2.37 15.45
CA HIS A 118 -3.26 3.38 14.41
C HIS A 118 -1.99 4.23 14.58
N GLU A 119 -1.03 4.10 13.67
CA GLU A 119 0.12 5.00 13.57
C GLU A 119 -0.12 6.17 12.61
N SER A 120 -1.02 6.00 11.65
CA SER A 120 -1.46 7.07 10.74
C SER A 120 -2.99 7.04 10.60
N PRO A 121 -3.75 7.49 11.63
CA PRO A 121 -5.22 7.47 11.67
C PRO A 121 -5.93 7.94 10.39
N TYR A 122 -5.30 8.85 9.66
CA TYR A 122 -5.82 9.48 8.45
C TYR A 122 -5.20 8.95 7.15
N PHE A 123 -4.46 7.84 7.20
CA PHE A 123 -3.76 7.25 6.06
C PHE A 123 -2.82 8.25 5.36
N SER A 124 -2.26 9.20 6.11
CA SER A 124 -1.45 10.31 5.59
C SER A 124 0.05 10.01 5.49
N ALA A 125 0.49 8.85 5.99
CA ALA A 125 1.87 8.40 5.80
C ALA A 125 2.14 8.09 4.32
N CYS A 126 3.40 8.24 3.88
CA CYS A 126 3.80 7.92 2.51
C CYS A 126 3.51 6.44 2.16
N TYR A 127 3.73 5.55 3.13
CA TYR A 127 3.50 4.13 3.02
C TYR A 127 2.66 3.63 4.19
N VAL A 128 1.39 3.31 3.93
CA VAL A 128 0.48 2.76 4.93
C VAL A 128 0.36 1.26 4.71
N ILE A 129 0.75 0.47 5.69
CA ILE A 129 0.61 -0.98 5.67
C ILE A 129 -0.59 -1.32 6.57
N SER A 130 -1.65 -1.86 6.00
CA SER A 130 -2.90 -2.05 6.73
C SER A 130 -3.48 -3.44 6.57
N THR A 131 -4.33 -3.87 7.51
CA THR A 131 -5.16 -5.04 7.25
C THR A 131 -6.33 -4.68 6.34
N VAL A 132 -6.78 -5.66 5.56
CA VAL A 132 -7.95 -5.55 4.67
C VAL A 132 -9.15 -4.92 5.38
N ASP A 133 -9.53 -5.43 6.55
CA ASP A 133 -10.69 -4.93 7.31
C ASP A 133 -10.55 -3.44 7.64
N THR A 134 -9.36 -3.01 8.07
CA THR A 134 -9.10 -1.61 8.43
C THR A 134 -9.11 -0.70 7.21
N PHE A 135 -8.51 -1.15 6.10
CA PHE A 135 -8.58 -0.42 4.83
C PHE A 135 -10.03 -0.23 4.37
N MET A 136 -10.80 -1.33 4.32
CA MET A 136 -12.18 -1.31 3.83
C MET A 136 -13.08 -0.44 4.70
N LEU A 137 -12.96 -0.51 6.03
CA LEU A 137 -13.75 0.33 6.94
C LEU A 137 -13.48 1.83 6.70
N ASN A 138 -12.21 2.22 6.56
CA ASN A 138 -11.85 3.62 6.30
C ASN A 138 -12.35 4.10 4.92
N LEU A 139 -12.29 3.25 3.90
CA LEU A 139 -12.85 3.54 2.57
C LEU A 139 -14.39 3.67 2.61
N LEU A 140 -15.06 2.80 3.39
CA LEU A 140 -16.52 2.70 3.50
C LEU A 140 -17.11 3.61 4.60
N LYS A 141 -16.47 4.74 4.87
CA LYS A 141 -16.96 5.81 5.76
C LYS A 141 -17.01 5.44 7.26
N VAL A 142 -16.27 4.42 7.69
CA VAL A 142 -16.14 4.01 9.09
C VAL A 142 -14.68 4.17 9.53
N PRO A 143 -14.25 5.39 9.88
CA PRO A 143 -12.86 5.65 10.24
C PRO A 143 -12.53 4.95 11.55
N THR A 144 -11.66 3.94 11.48
CA THR A 144 -11.37 3.02 12.59
C THR A 144 -10.81 3.74 13.82
N ALA A 145 -10.04 4.81 13.61
CA ALA A 145 -9.49 5.63 14.70
C ALA A 145 -10.56 6.38 15.51
N ALA A 146 -11.74 6.57 14.94
CA ALA A 146 -12.89 7.19 15.59
C ALA A 146 -14.00 6.18 15.94
N TYR A 147 -13.79 4.88 15.70
CA TYR A 147 -14.83 3.86 15.81
C TYR A 147 -15.58 3.91 17.14
N GLY A 148 -14.86 3.96 18.26
CA GLY A 148 -15.48 4.08 19.58
C GLY A 148 -16.34 5.33 19.73
N LYS A 149 -15.88 6.49 19.25
CA LYS A 149 -16.67 7.73 19.29
C LYS A 149 -17.92 7.63 18.42
N ILE A 150 -17.81 7.02 17.24
CA ILE A 150 -18.96 6.83 16.34
C ILE A 150 -20.02 5.94 16.98
N VAL A 151 -19.61 4.85 17.63
CA VAL A 151 -20.55 3.89 18.23
C VAL A 151 -21.22 4.44 19.48
N PHE A 152 -20.50 5.23 20.28
CA PHE A 152 -20.98 5.68 21.59
C PHE A 152 -21.45 7.14 21.66
N THR A 153 -21.44 7.88 20.55
CA THR A 153 -21.83 9.30 20.49
C THR A 153 -22.49 9.66 19.15
N GLU A 154 -23.01 10.89 19.00
CA GLU A 154 -23.53 11.43 17.73
C GLU A 154 -22.42 11.88 16.74
N PHE A 155 -21.18 11.47 16.97
CA PHE A 155 -20.05 11.82 16.11
C PHE A 155 -19.97 10.91 14.88
N TYR A 156 -20.08 11.47 13.68
CA TYR A 156 -20.04 10.70 12.43
C TYR A 156 -18.63 10.31 11.93
N GLY A 157 -17.57 10.79 12.60
CA GLY A 157 -16.19 10.54 12.17
C GLY A 157 -15.74 11.45 11.02
N HIS A 158 -14.47 11.86 11.03
CA HIS A 158 -13.86 12.59 9.91
C HIS A 158 -13.47 11.65 8.77
N TYR A 159 -14.45 10.91 8.24
CA TYR A 159 -14.21 9.79 7.34
C TYR A 159 -13.70 10.21 5.95
N GLU A 160 -13.98 11.44 5.52
CA GLU A 160 -13.48 11.94 4.23
C GLU A 160 -11.95 12.12 4.22
N ILE A 161 -11.31 12.30 5.38
CA ILE A 161 -9.84 12.46 5.44
C ILE A 161 -9.12 11.16 5.05
N PRO A 162 -9.30 10.01 5.76
CA PRO A 162 -8.66 8.76 5.36
C PRO A 162 -9.15 8.27 4.00
N ARG A 163 -10.42 8.53 3.65
CA ARG A 163 -10.97 8.17 2.34
C ARG A 163 -10.27 8.93 1.21
N ALA A 164 -10.06 10.25 1.34
CA ALA A 164 -9.32 11.03 0.35
C ALA A 164 -7.88 10.56 0.21
N SER A 165 -7.20 10.24 1.32
CA SER A 165 -5.85 9.65 1.31
C SER A 165 -5.83 8.31 0.55
N ILE A 166 -6.82 7.45 0.76
CA ILE A 166 -6.95 6.17 0.05
C ILE A 166 -7.19 6.37 -1.46
N LEU A 167 -8.13 7.24 -1.81
CA LEU A 167 -8.54 7.47 -3.20
C LEU A 167 -7.50 8.20 -4.05
N THR A 168 -6.48 8.80 -3.44
CA THR A 168 -5.37 9.50 -4.13
C THR A 168 -4.05 8.73 -4.10
N SER A 169 -4.04 7.54 -3.51
CA SER A 169 -2.87 6.68 -3.36
C SER A 169 -2.92 5.47 -4.30
N LEU A 170 -1.78 4.81 -4.50
CA LEU A 170 -1.74 3.45 -5.05
C LEU A 170 -2.22 2.46 -3.99
N ASN A 171 -3.19 1.59 -4.32
CA ASN A 171 -3.77 0.64 -3.37
C ASN A 171 -3.41 -0.82 -3.73
N VAL A 172 -2.31 -1.33 -3.17
CA VAL A 172 -1.84 -2.69 -3.45
C VAL A 172 -2.48 -3.70 -2.49
N PHE A 173 -3.33 -4.59 -3.01
CA PHE A 173 -3.91 -5.71 -2.26
C PHE A 173 -3.02 -6.95 -2.41
N ASP A 174 -2.24 -7.28 -1.38
CA ASP A 174 -1.36 -8.46 -1.36
C ASP A 174 -2.08 -9.66 -0.72
N GLU A 175 -1.77 -10.86 -1.20
CA GLU A 175 -2.40 -12.12 -0.82
C GLU A 175 -3.95 -12.10 -0.82
N PHE A 176 -4.55 -11.38 -1.79
CA PHE A 176 -6.02 -11.20 -1.88
C PHE A 176 -6.80 -12.51 -2.11
N HIS A 177 -6.12 -13.60 -2.54
CA HIS A 177 -6.74 -14.92 -2.69
C HIS A 177 -7.39 -15.40 -1.39
N LEU A 178 -6.85 -15.03 -0.22
CA LEU A 178 -7.44 -15.34 1.09
C LEU A 178 -8.80 -14.66 1.29
N MET A 179 -9.07 -13.53 0.64
CA MET A 179 -10.40 -12.90 0.68
C MET A 179 -11.43 -13.62 -0.18
N LEU A 180 -10.97 -14.32 -1.22
CA LEU A 180 -11.84 -15.04 -2.16
C LEU A 180 -12.41 -16.34 -1.55
N GLU A 181 -11.87 -16.80 -0.42
CA GLU A 181 -12.34 -18.01 0.28
C GLU A 181 -13.75 -17.87 0.85
N SER A 182 -14.26 -16.64 1.00
CA SER A 182 -15.62 -16.39 1.48
C SER A 182 -16.42 -15.55 0.50
N GLU A 183 -17.71 -15.86 0.35
CA GLU A 183 -18.60 -15.11 -0.54
C GLU A 183 -18.68 -13.63 -0.14
N ARG A 184 -18.74 -13.34 1.18
CA ARG A 184 -18.74 -11.97 1.70
C ARG A 184 -17.42 -11.26 1.40
N GLY A 185 -16.29 -11.92 1.62
CA GLY A 185 -14.96 -11.36 1.32
C GLY A 185 -14.80 -11.04 -0.16
N MET A 186 -15.21 -11.96 -1.04
CA MET A 186 -15.21 -11.76 -2.48
C MET A 186 -16.10 -10.58 -2.91
N LYS A 187 -17.33 -10.50 -2.40
CA LYS A 187 -18.25 -9.37 -2.68
C LYS A 187 -17.67 -8.04 -2.24
N THR A 188 -17.08 -7.99 -1.04
CA THR A 188 -16.42 -6.78 -0.52
C THR A 188 -15.25 -6.38 -1.41
N LEU A 189 -14.37 -7.32 -1.78
CA LEU A 189 -13.24 -7.05 -2.66
C LEU A 189 -13.71 -6.50 -4.01
N ILE A 190 -14.62 -7.19 -4.70
CA ILE A 190 -15.15 -6.77 -5.99
C ILE A 190 -15.78 -5.37 -5.92
N THR A 191 -16.54 -5.09 -4.85
CA THR A 191 -17.17 -3.78 -4.65
C THR A 191 -16.12 -2.69 -4.46
N THR A 192 -15.07 -2.97 -3.69
CA THR A 192 -13.96 -2.03 -3.50
C THR A 192 -13.20 -1.77 -4.79
N LEU A 193 -12.83 -2.82 -5.53
CA LEU A 193 -12.12 -2.65 -6.80
C LEU A 193 -12.95 -1.88 -7.83
N LYS A 194 -14.28 -2.13 -7.88
CA LYS A 194 -15.20 -1.33 -8.69
C LYS A 194 -15.21 0.14 -8.26
N CYS A 195 -15.33 0.42 -6.96
CA CYS A 195 -15.31 1.77 -6.43
C CYS A 195 -14.01 2.51 -6.82
N LEU A 196 -12.85 1.88 -6.63
CA LEU A 196 -11.56 2.44 -7.02
C LEU A 196 -11.47 2.69 -8.52
N SER A 197 -11.94 1.73 -9.33
CA SER A 197 -11.95 1.86 -10.80
C SER A 197 -12.86 2.99 -11.28
N GLU A 198 -14.02 3.19 -10.66
CA GLU A 198 -14.98 4.24 -11.05
C GLU A 198 -14.43 5.64 -10.84
N VAL A 199 -13.63 5.83 -9.78
CA VAL A 199 -12.97 7.12 -9.49
C VAL A 199 -11.55 7.21 -10.04
N LYS A 200 -11.12 6.24 -10.87
CA LYS A 200 -9.79 6.17 -11.48
C LYS A 200 -8.63 6.15 -10.49
N THR A 201 -8.85 5.54 -9.32
CA THR A 201 -7.81 5.30 -8.33
C THR A 201 -7.05 4.02 -8.69
N PRO A 202 -5.72 4.06 -8.81
CA PRO A 202 -4.94 2.87 -9.14
C PRO A 202 -4.87 1.86 -7.99
N PHE A 203 -4.86 0.58 -8.35
CA PHE A 203 -4.74 -0.56 -7.43
C PHE A 203 -3.99 -1.74 -8.05
#